data_AF-A5UX46-F1
#
_entry.id   AF-A5UX46-F1
#
_cell.length_a   1.000
_cell.length_b   1.000
_cell.length_c   1.000
_cell.angle_alpha   90.00
_cell.angle_beta   90.00
_cell.angle_gamma   90.00
#
_symmetry.space_group_name_H-M   'P 1'
#
loop_
_entity.id
_entity.type
_entity.pdbx_description
1 polymer ?
#
loop_
_entity_poly.entity_id
_entity_poly.type
_entity_poly.pdbx_seq_one_letter_code
_entity_poly.pdbx_strand_id
1 'polypeptide(L)'
;MSPLHPFTVHLPIGLLIGNAIMTALYLWRGDRSLETAAYHCLWLGWLLLLPAVVTGTIDAARQVFDPLRPRDDALVWVNAHALTGVAIMVVYWQAWQARRRNPAILDDAGARRSYLALLTLGAMLVVLTGWLGGQLVYSLRLGIEM
;
A
#
# COMPACT_ATOMS: atom_id res chain seq x y z
N MET A 1 17.85 16.72 6.47
CA MET A 1 16.63 16.82 5.64
C MET A 1 15.72 15.75 6.18
N SER A 2 14.56 16.15 6.72
CA SER A 2 13.64 15.21 7.34
C SER A 2 13.15 14.18 6.31
N PRO A 3 13.01 12.91 6.70
CA PRO A 3 12.53 11.85 5.81
C PRO A 3 11.08 12.12 5.44
N LEU A 4 10.80 12.11 4.13
CA LEU A 4 9.47 12.44 3.60
C LEU A 4 8.58 11.21 3.53
N HIS A 5 9.18 10.02 3.40
CA HIS A 5 8.45 8.77 3.23
C HIS A 5 7.44 8.46 4.38
N PRO A 6 7.78 8.66 5.67
CA PRO A 6 6.81 8.46 6.74
C PRO A 6 5.56 9.31 6.58
N PHE A 7 5.64 10.54 6.05
CA PHE A 7 4.46 11.38 5.84
C PHE A 7 3.60 10.92 4.66
N THR A 8 4.23 10.48 3.57
CA THR A 8 3.53 10.13 2.32
C THR A 8 2.84 8.77 2.35
N VAL A 9 3.17 7.89 3.32
CA VAL A 9 2.58 6.53 3.39
C VAL A 9 1.22 6.48 4.11
N HIS A 10 0.94 7.38 5.05
CA HIS A 10 -0.25 7.25 5.92
C HIS A 10 -1.56 7.34 5.13
N LEU A 11 -1.67 8.32 4.23
CA LEU A 11 -2.88 8.54 3.45
C LEU A 11 -3.21 7.36 2.50
N PRO A 12 -2.28 6.86 1.66
CA PRO A 12 -2.57 5.69 0.83
C PRO A 12 -2.90 4.45 1.67
N ILE A 13 -2.21 4.21 2.79
CA ILE A 13 -2.55 3.10 3.71
C ILE A 13 -4.01 3.22 4.20
N GLY A 14 -4.39 4.39 4.73
CA GLY A 14 -5.74 4.64 5.22
C GLY A 14 -6.81 4.45 4.14
N LEU A 15 -6.54 4.90 2.91
CA LEU A 15 -7.45 4.71 1.78
C LEU A 15 -7.55 3.25 1.33
N LEU A 16 -6.45 2.51 1.25
CA LEU A 16 -6.48 1.11 0.81
C LEU A 16 -7.14 0.18 1.84
N ILE A 17 -6.91 0.42 3.14
CA ILE A 17 -7.65 -0.25 4.22
C ILE A 17 -9.12 0.20 4.22
N GLY A 18 -9.37 1.50 4.02
CA GLY A 18 -10.71 2.05 3.86
C GLY A 18 -11.49 1.40 2.71
N ASN A 19 -10.83 1.11 1.57
CA ASN A 19 -11.43 0.38 0.46
C ASN A 19 -11.92 -1.02 0.90
N ALA A 20 -11.09 -1.77 1.63
CA ALA A 20 -11.48 -3.10 2.12
C ALA A 20 -12.66 -3.02 3.10
N ILE A 21 -12.62 -2.08 4.05
CA ILE A 21 -13.68 -1.86 5.05
C ILE A 21 -15.00 -1.47 4.37
N MET A 22 -14.98 -0.47 3.48
CA MET A 22 -16.18 0.01 2.79
C MET A 22 -16.75 -1.06 1.86
N THR A 23 -15.90 -1.87 1.22
CA THR A 23 -16.36 -3.02 0.42
C THR A 23 -17.09 -4.05 1.30
N ALA A 24 -16.52 -4.39 2.46
CA ALA A 24 -17.16 -5.31 3.40
C ALA A 24 -18.49 -4.77 3.94
N LEU A 25 -18.54 -3.47 4.30
CA LEU A 25 -19.76 -2.81 4.76
C LEU A 25 -20.83 -2.76 3.67
N TYR A 26 -20.45 -2.51 2.41
CA TYR A 26 -21.36 -2.59 1.27
C TYR A 26 -21.95 -3.99 1.13
N LEU A 27 -21.13 -5.05 1.18
CA LEU A 27 -21.62 -6.43 1.08
C LEU A 27 -22.54 -6.82 2.24
N TRP A 28 -22.36 -6.21 3.41
CA TRP A 28 -23.22 -6.44 4.57
C TRP A 28 -24.54 -5.65 4.53
N ARG A 29 -24.51 -4.38 4.10
CA ARG A 29 -25.66 -3.47 4.17
C ARG A 29 -26.42 -3.29 2.86
N GLY A 30 -25.80 -3.57 1.72
CA GLY A 30 -26.35 -3.32 0.38
C GLY A 30 -26.40 -1.85 -0.05
N ASP A 31 -25.89 -0.92 0.75
CA ASP A 31 -25.93 0.52 0.46
C ASP A 31 -24.88 0.93 -0.60
N ARG A 32 -25.34 1.34 -1.77
CA ARG A 32 -24.50 1.75 -2.93
C ARG A 32 -23.61 2.97 -2.65
N SER A 33 -23.91 3.77 -1.62
CA SER A 33 -23.01 4.86 -1.20
C SER A 33 -21.67 4.32 -0.67
N LEU A 34 -21.69 3.20 0.06
CA LEU A 34 -20.50 2.51 0.57
C LEU A 34 -19.68 1.91 -0.57
N GLU A 35 -20.36 1.38 -1.59
CA GLU A 35 -19.70 0.88 -2.80
C GLU A 35 -18.94 2.00 -3.52
N THR A 36 -19.57 3.16 -3.64
CA THR A 36 -18.98 4.36 -4.24
C THR A 36 -17.77 4.83 -3.43
N ALA A 37 -17.90 4.90 -2.10
CA ALA A 37 -16.78 5.24 -1.22
C ALA A 37 -15.61 4.25 -1.36
N ALA A 38 -15.92 2.94 -1.38
CA ALA A 38 -14.91 1.90 -1.58
C ALA A 38 -14.14 2.07 -2.89
N TYR A 39 -14.83 2.41 -3.98
CA TYR A 39 -14.18 2.66 -5.27
C TYR A 39 -13.25 3.88 -5.22
N HIS A 40 -13.67 4.98 -4.60
CA HIS A 40 -12.82 6.18 -4.46
C HIS A 40 -11.59 5.92 -3.61
N CYS A 41 -11.76 5.23 -2.49
CA CYS A 41 -10.66 4.77 -1.65
C CYS A 41 -9.65 3.92 -2.42
N LEU A 42 -10.12 3.03 -3.31
CA LEU A 42 -9.25 2.17 -4.11
C LEU A 42 -8.33 2.96 -5.05
N TRP A 43 -8.91 3.77 -5.94
CA TRP A 43 -8.11 4.42 -6.98
C TRP A 43 -7.28 5.58 -6.42
N LEU A 44 -7.80 6.34 -5.44
CA LEU A 44 -7.03 7.39 -4.76
C LEU A 44 -5.89 6.79 -3.93
N GLY A 45 -6.17 5.71 -3.19
CA GLY A 45 -5.16 5.00 -2.41
C GLY A 45 -4.05 4.48 -3.31
N TRP A 46 -4.40 3.86 -4.44
CA TRP A 46 -3.43 3.41 -5.44
C TRP A 46 -2.62 4.56 -6.04
N LEU A 47 -3.26 5.65 -6.44
CA LEU A 47 -2.57 6.82 -7.01
C LEU A 47 -1.56 7.42 -6.02
N LEU A 48 -1.91 7.48 -4.74
CA LEU A 48 -1.05 8.02 -3.69
C LEU A 48 0.07 7.06 -3.24
N LEU A 49 0.09 5.82 -3.71
CA LEU A 49 1.29 4.98 -3.57
C LEU A 49 2.47 5.53 -4.39
N LEU A 50 2.23 6.27 -5.48
CA LEU A 50 3.29 6.83 -6.32
C LEU A 50 4.22 7.77 -5.53
N PRO A 51 3.73 8.84 -4.86
CA PRO A 51 4.59 9.69 -4.04
C PRO A 51 5.24 8.91 -2.87
N ALA A 52 4.57 7.91 -2.30
CA ALA A 52 5.16 7.05 -1.27
C ALA A 52 6.37 6.26 -1.78
N VAL A 53 6.27 5.67 -2.97
CA VAL A 53 7.37 4.94 -3.63
C VAL A 53 8.52 5.88 -3.98
N VAL A 54 8.23 7.05 -4.55
CA VAL A 54 9.26 8.04 -4.94
C VAL A 54 10.02 8.51 -3.71
N THR A 55 9.32 8.94 -2.66
CA THR A 55 9.95 9.42 -1.43
C THR A 55 10.70 8.30 -0.70
N GLY A 56 10.15 7.09 -0.62
CA GLY A 56 10.82 5.93 -0.02
C GLY A 56 12.11 5.55 -0.75
N THR A 57 12.10 5.59 -2.09
CA THR A 57 13.29 5.30 -2.90
C THR A 57 14.39 6.34 -2.68
N ILE A 58 14.03 7.63 -2.64
CA ILE A 58 14.97 8.71 -2.37
C ILE A 58 15.57 8.58 -0.95
N ASP A 59 14.72 8.35 0.05
CA ASP A 59 15.16 8.24 1.45
C ASP A 59 16.05 7.01 1.67
N ALA A 60 15.74 5.88 1.00
CA ALA A 60 16.56 4.67 1.03
C ALA A 60 17.90 4.88 0.32
N ALA A 61 17.90 5.43 -0.89
CA ALA A 61 19.13 5.65 -1.66
C ALA A 61 20.13 6.55 -0.91
N ARG A 62 19.64 7.62 -0.26
CA ARG A 62 20.48 8.52 0.53
C ARG A 62 21.17 7.85 1.71
N GLN A 63 20.52 6.89 2.34
CA GLN A 63 21.03 6.24 3.57
C GLN A 63 21.85 4.99 3.26
N VAL A 64 21.47 4.23 2.23
CA VAL A 64 22.15 2.99 1.83
C VAL A 64 23.44 3.29 1.08
N PHE A 65 23.44 4.30 0.21
CA PHE A 65 24.61 4.66 -0.60
C PHE A 65 25.45 5.79 0.03
N ASP A 66 25.29 6.08 1.32
CA ASP A 66 26.15 7.03 2.01
C ASP A 66 27.58 6.44 2.14
N PRO A 67 28.58 6.99 1.43
CA PRO A 67 29.94 6.45 1.45
C PRO A 67 30.64 6.64 2.80
N LEU A 68 30.12 7.53 3.66
CA LEU A 68 30.67 7.77 5.00
C LEU A 68 30.08 6.82 6.05
N ARG A 69 28.92 6.20 5.76
CA ARG A 69 28.16 5.36 6.70
C ARG A 69 27.49 4.19 5.97
N PRO A 70 28.26 3.21 5.46
CA PRO A 70 27.69 2.06 4.74
C PRO A 70 26.74 1.26 5.64
N ARG A 71 25.58 0.87 5.09
CA ARG A 71 24.50 0.13 5.78
C ARG A 71 24.12 -1.16 5.07
N ASP A 72 25.09 -2.06 4.93
CA ASP A 72 24.90 -3.35 4.27
C ASP A 72 23.92 -4.26 5.04
N ASP A 73 23.84 -4.08 6.36
CA ASP A 73 22.90 -4.77 7.26
C ASP A 73 21.43 -4.42 6.98
N ALA A 74 21.19 -3.23 6.41
CA ALA A 74 19.84 -2.74 6.15
C ALA A 74 19.32 -3.08 4.73
N LEU A 75 20.20 -3.47 3.80
CA LEU A 75 19.84 -3.72 2.40
C LEU A 75 18.74 -4.76 2.22
N VAL A 76 18.82 -5.88 2.95
CA VAL A 76 17.82 -6.95 2.87
C VAL A 76 16.44 -6.45 3.29
N TRP A 77 16.37 -5.66 4.36
CA TRP A 77 15.13 -5.11 4.88
C TRP A 77 14.55 -4.03 3.98
N VAL A 78 15.40 -3.14 3.44
CA VAL A 78 14.99 -2.12 2.47
C VAL A 78 14.43 -2.79 1.21
N ASN A 79 15.11 -3.82 0.69
CA ASN A 79 14.65 -4.55 -0.49
C ASN A 79 13.34 -5.32 -0.21
N ALA A 80 13.19 -5.95 0.96
CA ALA A 80 11.94 -6.61 1.34
C ALA A 80 10.78 -5.61 1.44
N HIS A 81 11.01 -4.45 2.07
CA HIS A 81 10.01 -3.40 2.17
C HIS A 81 9.64 -2.83 0.80
N ALA A 82 10.63 -2.54 -0.06
CA ALA A 82 10.41 -2.05 -1.42
C ALA A 82 9.66 -3.08 -2.28
N LEU A 83 10.05 -4.35 -2.23
CA LEU A 83 9.40 -5.43 -2.98
C LEU A 83 7.93 -5.59 -2.59
N THR A 84 7.63 -5.55 -1.28
CA THR A 84 6.23 -5.61 -0.82
C THR A 84 5.45 -4.35 -1.25
N GLY A 85 6.06 -3.16 -1.24
CA GLY A 85 5.46 -1.94 -1.81
C GLY A 85 5.12 -2.06 -3.30
N VAL A 86 6.01 -2.64 -4.10
CA VAL A 86 5.75 -2.93 -5.53
C VAL A 86 4.62 -3.97 -5.68
N ALA A 87 4.60 -5.01 -4.84
CA ALA A 87 3.52 -5.99 -4.86
C ALA A 87 2.16 -5.36 -4.56
N ILE A 88 2.07 -4.46 -3.57
CA ILE A 88 0.85 -3.67 -3.28
C ILE A 88 0.42 -2.89 -4.53
N MET A 89 1.35 -2.18 -5.17
CA MET A 89 1.07 -1.39 -6.37
C MET A 89 0.45 -2.24 -7.49
N VAL A 90 1.02 -3.43 -7.74
CA VAL A 90 0.53 -4.35 -8.77
C VAL A 90 -0.83 -4.94 -8.40
N VAL A 91 -1.00 -5.42 -7.16
CA VAL A 91 -2.26 -6.04 -6.72
C VAL A 91 -3.42 -5.04 -6.75
N TYR A 92 -3.22 -3.83 -6.22
CA TYR A 92 -4.28 -2.81 -6.26
C TYR A 92 -4.50 -2.22 -7.64
N TRP A 93 -3.48 -2.17 -8.51
CA TRP A 93 -3.68 -1.86 -9.92
C TRP A 93 -4.59 -2.90 -10.58
N GLN A 94 -4.35 -4.19 -10.36
CA GLN A 94 -5.19 -5.28 -10.89
C GLN A 94 -6.63 -5.17 -10.35
N ALA A 95 -6.80 -4.94 -9.05
CA ALA A 95 -8.12 -4.74 -8.45
C ALA A 95 -8.85 -3.53 -9.05
N TRP A 96 -8.15 -2.40 -9.22
CA TRP A 96 -8.72 -1.21 -9.85
C TRP A 96 -9.10 -1.46 -11.31
N GLN A 97 -8.25 -2.12 -12.10
CA GLN A 97 -8.55 -2.47 -13.48
C GLN A 97 -9.73 -3.43 -13.60
N ALA A 98 -9.80 -4.44 -12.73
CA ALA A 98 -10.94 -5.36 -12.67
C ALA A 98 -12.25 -4.61 -12.40
N ARG A 99 -12.24 -3.68 -11.43
CA ARG A 99 -13.40 -2.86 -11.10
C ARG A 99 -13.78 -1.86 -12.20
N ARG A 100 -12.79 -1.27 -12.86
CA ARG A 100 -13.01 -0.33 -13.98
C ARG A 100 -13.62 -1.02 -15.20
N ARG A 101 -13.19 -2.26 -15.49
CA ARG A 101 -13.72 -3.06 -16.63
C ARG A 101 -15.08 -3.68 -16.33
N ASN A 102 -15.36 -3.98 -15.07
CA ASN A 102 -16.65 -4.52 -14.62
C ASN A 102 -17.13 -3.76 -13.37
N PRO A 103 -17.89 -2.67 -13.53
CA PRO A 103 -18.44 -1.91 -12.40
C PRO A 103 -19.31 -2.78 -11.47
N ALA A 104 -20.02 -3.76 -12.03
CA ALA A 104 -20.90 -4.70 -11.33
C ALA A 104 -20.17 -5.96 -10.81
N ILE A 105 -18.84 -5.94 -10.67
CA ILE A 105 -18.04 -7.12 -10.26
C ILE A 105 -18.47 -7.73 -8.91
N LEU A 106 -19.14 -6.96 -8.06
CA LEU A 106 -19.65 -7.44 -6.77
C LEU A 106 -21.02 -8.12 -6.85
N ASP A 107 -21.75 -7.91 -7.95
CA ASP A 107 -23.06 -8.53 -8.18
C ASP A 107 -22.91 -9.96 -8.77
N ASP A 108 -21.82 -10.24 -9.49
CA ASP A 108 -21.49 -11.58 -9.99
C ASP A 108 -20.70 -12.41 -8.96
N ALA A 109 -21.20 -13.59 -8.60
CA ALA A 109 -20.61 -14.40 -7.52
C ALA A 109 -19.18 -14.89 -7.82
N GLY A 110 -18.89 -15.24 -9.08
CA GLY A 110 -17.58 -15.75 -9.50
C GLY A 110 -16.53 -14.64 -9.52
N ALA A 111 -16.82 -13.55 -10.21
CA ALA A 111 -15.95 -12.39 -10.32
C ALA A 111 -15.74 -11.70 -8.96
N ARG A 112 -16.80 -11.66 -8.11
CA ARG A 112 -16.71 -11.15 -6.75
C ARG A 112 -15.66 -11.91 -5.94
N ARG A 113 -15.63 -13.24 -5.99
CA ARG A 113 -14.68 -14.03 -5.18
C ARG A 113 -13.23 -13.69 -5.52
N SER A 114 -12.90 -13.63 -6.81
CA SER A 114 -11.55 -13.27 -7.28
C SER A 114 -11.19 -11.83 -6.93
N TYR A 115 -12.15 -10.90 -7.06
CA TYR A 115 -11.95 -9.50 -6.67
C TYR A 115 -11.70 -9.35 -5.17
N LEU A 116 -12.50 -10.01 -4.33
CA LEU A 116 -12.31 -10.00 -2.88
C LEU A 116 -10.98 -10.63 -2.47
N ALA A 117 -10.54 -11.70 -3.14
CA ALA A 117 -9.23 -12.28 -2.90
C ALA A 117 -8.08 -11.29 -3.17
N LEU A 118 -8.17 -10.49 -4.25
CA LEU A 118 -7.22 -9.41 -4.53
C LEU A 118 -7.24 -8.34 -3.44
N LEU A 119 -8.41 -7.91 -2.97
CA LEU A 119 -8.51 -6.90 -1.90
C LEU A 119 -7.95 -7.43 -0.58
N THR A 120 -8.23 -8.68 -0.23
CA THR A 120 -7.69 -9.32 0.98
C THR A 120 -6.17 -9.45 0.89
N LEU A 121 -5.64 -9.92 -0.25
CA LEU A 121 -4.20 -10.00 -0.47
C LEU A 121 -3.55 -8.61 -0.38
N GLY A 122 -4.14 -7.60 -1.01
CA GLY A 122 -3.68 -6.21 -0.94
C GLY A 122 -3.62 -5.68 0.49
N ALA A 123 -4.69 -5.89 1.28
CA ALA A 123 -4.73 -5.47 2.68
C ALA A 123 -3.68 -6.19 3.54
N MET A 124 -3.48 -7.49 3.34
CA MET A 124 -2.43 -8.26 4.03
C MET A 124 -1.03 -7.72 3.68
N LEU A 125 -0.79 -7.42 2.41
CA LEU A 125 0.47 -6.82 1.97
C LEU A 125 0.69 -5.44 2.59
N VAL A 126 -0.35 -4.59 2.69
CA VAL A 126 -0.26 -3.28 3.37
C VAL A 126 0.16 -3.44 4.83
N VAL A 127 -0.42 -4.41 5.56
CA VAL A 127 -0.03 -4.70 6.95
C VAL A 127 1.42 -5.17 7.03
N LEU A 128 1.83 -6.09 6.14
CA LEU A 128 3.20 -6.60 6.09
C LEU A 128 4.22 -5.50 5.78
N THR A 129 3.98 -4.68 4.75
CA THR A 129 4.83 -3.54 4.39
C THR A 129 4.91 -2.53 5.53
N GLY A 130 3.81 -2.25 6.21
CA GLY A 130 3.79 -1.39 7.40
C GLY A 130 4.67 -1.93 8.53
N TRP A 131 4.59 -3.23 8.81
CA TRP A 131 5.46 -3.88 9.80
C TRP A 131 6.94 -3.83 9.41
N LEU A 132 7.26 -4.11 8.13
CA LEU A 132 8.62 -3.99 7.60
C LEU A 132 9.15 -2.55 7.71
N GLY A 133 8.32 -1.55 7.42
CA GLY A 133 8.66 -0.15 7.59
C GLY A 133 8.94 0.20 9.06
N GLY A 134 8.16 -0.36 9.98
CA GLY A 134 8.44 -0.28 11.42
C GLY A 134 9.80 -0.87 11.80
N GLN A 135 10.18 -2.02 11.25
CA GLN A 135 11.50 -2.62 11.49
C GLN A 135 12.64 -1.71 10.98
N LEU A 136 12.48 -1.11 9.80
CA LEU A 136 13.46 -0.16 9.26
C LEU A 136 13.66 1.03 10.22
N VAL A 137 12.58 1.60 10.74
CA VAL A 137 12.64 2.79 11.60
C VAL A 137 13.11 2.46 13.02
N TYR A 138 12.48 1.47 13.68
CA TYR A 138 12.69 1.22 15.10
C TYR A 138 13.91 0.34 15.40
N SER A 139 14.22 -0.61 14.52
CA SER A 139 15.34 -1.54 14.73
C SER A 139 16.60 -1.06 14.04
N LEU A 140 16.50 -0.63 12.77
CA LEU A 140 17.65 -0.25 11.94
C LEU A 140 17.92 1.27 11.91
N ARG A 141 17.09 2.07 12.61
CA ARG A 141 17.25 3.52 12.71
C ARG A 141 17.36 4.19 11.33
N LEU A 142 16.63 3.68 10.35
CA LEU A 142 16.48 4.30 9.02
C LEU A 142 15.33 5.30 9.06
N GLY A 143 15.51 6.47 8.46
CA GLY A 143 14.45 7.49 8.41
C GLY A 143 14.22 8.21 9.74
N ILE A 144 15.28 8.35 10.54
CA ILE A 144 15.36 9.28 11.66
C ILE A 144 16.64 10.12 11.50
N GLU A 145 16.57 11.42 11.78
CA GLU A 145 17.79 12.23 11.85
C GLU A 145 18.59 11.79 13.08
N MET A 146 19.88 11.47 12.89
CA MET A 146 20.84 11.23 13.97
C MET A 146 21.52 12.54 14.34
#